data_AF-A0A6C0LBD5-F1
#
_entry.id   AF-A0A6C0LBD5-F1
#
_cell.length_a   1.000
_cell.length_b   1.000
_cell.length_c   1.000
_cell.angle_alpha   90.00
_cell.angle_beta   90.00
_cell.angle_gamma   90.00
#
_symmetry.space_group_name_H-M   'P 1'
#
loop_
_entity.id
_entity.type
_entity.pdbx_description
1 polymer ?
#
loop_
_entity_poly.entity_id
_entity_poly.type
_entity_poly.pdbx_seq_one_letter_code
_entity_poly.pdbx_strand_id
1 'polypeptide(L)'
;MGGLGNQLFQIMTAFAYSKKYRNPLIIKRESHSPSCTYRNVYWNNFLEVIPIYIPICRNVYWNNFLEGLQKYLINRNIDLPVYNEKSFEYNELPKISESDDIKLSGYFQSYKYFDEYKSEFLAEIDWCTKRDDVKSKITDVNLGDMVSLHFRIGDFKNLENHPIMPMEYYINAIKYIEARESNLKILYFCEEDDKDFVFNNYINPLRTIFENITFTQTKINLEDWEQMIAMSLCKHHIIANSTFSWWSAYLAYDNDNDNDKKFICYPDIWFNSTLINNMMDLFPGHWIMCETFQNKYLLENVYYINLEERVDRKVLVETELKKLKWKYERFNAIKHERGALGCSLSHLAIVEMAKEKDLDYVVILEDDIQFLQPEKYNKMLIDFRNFIESNSLDYDVLLIATNILDKVNGVIPINNYIYRVGASYSATGYIVKKHYYDKIIANYKEGLRLLIENPTVAGKYEIDVYWIRLQMVDKWLLLYPRTVNQRESYSDIIKCVADYTKHMIDI
;
A
#
# COMPACT_ATOMS: atom_id res chain seq x y z
N MET A 1 -11.27 10.90 -20.81
CA MET A 1 -10.48 9.67 -21.04
C MET A 1 -9.25 9.71 -20.13
N GLY A 2 -8.47 8.62 -20.06
CA GLY A 2 -7.16 8.56 -19.41
C GLY A 2 -6.04 8.24 -20.41
N GLY A 3 -4.92 7.68 -19.96
CA GLY A 3 -3.94 7.02 -20.85
C GLY A 3 -4.51 5.77 -21.53
N LEU A 4 -3.72 5.11 -22.40
CA LEU A 4 -4.17 3.99 -23.25
C LEU A 4 -4.99 2.93 -22.50
N GLY A 5 -4.52 2.44 -21.36
CA GLY A 5 -5.25 1.41 -20.61
C GLY A 5 -6.65 1.85 -20.14
N ASN A 6 -6.82 3.12 -19.75
CA ASN A 6 -8.14 3.65 -19.41
C ASN A 6 -9.03 3.79 -20.65
N GLN A 7 -8.46 4.20 -21.78
CA GLN A 7 -9.19 4.26 -23.06
C GLN A 7 -9.71 2.87 -23.45
N LEU A 8 -8.90 1.82 -23.28
CA LEU A 8 -9.30 0.45 -23.63
C LEU A 8 -10.47 -0.07 -22.80
N PHE A 9 -10.50 0.18 -21.48
CA PHE A 9 -11.66 -0.17 -20.66
C PHE A 9 -12.94 0.49 -21.16
N GLN A 10 -12.89 1.79 -21.47
CA GLN A 10 -14.03 2.55 -21.98
C GLN A 10 -14.49 2.04 -23.35
N ILE A 11 -13.55 1.85 -24.28
CA ILE A 11 -13.82 1.45 -25.65
C ILE A 11 -14.33 0.01 -25.72
N MET A 12 -13.68 -0.93 -25.04
CA MET A 12 -14.10 -2.34 -25.05
C MET A 12 -15.46 -2.52 -24.38
N THR A 13 -15.74 -1.79 -23.29
CA THR A 13 -17.07 -1.79 -22.68
C THR A 13 -18.14 -1.31 -23.67
N ALA A 14 -17.91 -0.19 -24.35
CA ALA A 14 -18.85 0.33 -25.35
C ALA A 14 -19.01 -0.62 -26.54
N PHE A 15 -17.92 -1.22 -27.03
CA PHE A 15 -17.93 -2.21 -28.10
C PHE A 15 -18.74 -3.45 -27.70
N ALA A 16 -18.43 -4.07 -26.57
CA ALA A 16 -19.16 -5.22 -26.06
C ALA A 16 -20.66 -4.94 -25.87
N TYR A 17 -20.99 -3.77 -25.31
CA TYR A 17 -22.37 -3.36 -25.12
C TYR A 17 -23.11 -3.18 -26.45
N SER A 18 -22.45 -2.58 -27.46
CA SER A 18 -22.99 -2.46 -28.83
C SER A 18 -23.28 -3.82 -29.47
N LYS A 19 -22.39 -4.80 -29.26
CA LYS A 19 -22.55 -6.17 -29.77
C LYS A 19 -23.69 -6.91 -29.08
N LYS A 20 -23.78 -6.80 -27.75
CA LYS A 20 -24.83 -7.44 -26.94
C LYS A 20 -26.25 -7.03 -27.36
N TYR A 21 -26.47 -5.76 -27.68
CA TYR A 21 -27.80 -5.24 -28.06
C TYR A 21 -27.97 -4.98 -29.56
N ARG A 22 -26.94 -5.21 -30.37
CA ARG A 22 -26.93 -5.00 -31.83
C ARG A 22 -27.16 -3.54 -32.26
N ASN A 23 -26.85 -2.59 -31.38
CA ASN A 23 -26.87 -1.16 -31.70
C ASN A 23 -25.53 -0.75 -32.34
N PRO A 24 -25.50 0.27 -33.22
CA PRO A 24 -24.25 0.78 -33.77
C PRO A 24 -23.33 1.36 -32.69
N LEU A 25 -22.03 1.02 -32.75
CA LEU A 25 -21.02 1.67 -31.92
C LEU A 25 -20.69 3.06 -32.49
N ILE A 26 -20.72 4.07 -31.62
CA ILE A 26 -20.30 5.42 -31.93
C ILE A 26 -19.27 5.86 -30.89
N ILE A 27 -18.13 6.36 -31.37
CA ILE A 27 -17.06 6.90 -30.54
C ILE A 27 -16.86 8.36 -30.90
N LYS A 28 -16.94 9.26 -29.91
CA LYS A 28 -16.61 10.66 -30.14
C LYS A 28 -15.12 10.79 -30.41
N ARG A 29 -14.75 11.41 -31.54
CA ARG A 29 -13.35 11.72 -31.84
C ARG A 29 -12.87 12.81 -30.89
N GLU A 30 -11.97 12.44 -29.99
CA GLU A 30 -11.18 13.39 -29.21
C GLU A 30 -9.77 13.43 -29.80
N SER A 31 -9.17 14.62 -29.89
CA SER A 31 -7.78 14.76 -30.35
C SER A 31 -6.77 14.42 -29.25
N HIS A 32 -7.20 14.50 -28.00
CA HIS A 32 -6.41 14.23 -26.80
C HIS A 32 -7.33 13.78 -25.68
N SER A 33 -6.79 13.02 -24.73
CA SER A 33 -7.52 12.73 -23.50
C SER A 33 -7.72 14.01 -22.67
N PRO A 34 -8.93 14.29 -22.13
CA PRO A 34 -9.18 15.44 -21.26
C PRO A 34 -8.48 15.36 -19.90
N SER A 35 -7.91 14.21 -19.54
CA SER A 35 -7.05 14.08 -18.36
C SER A 35 -5.62 14.56 -18.69
N CYS A 36 -5.31 15.80 -18.36
CA CYS A 36 -3.92 16.29 -18.39
C CYS A 36 -3.19 15.83 -17.12
N THR A 37 -2.00 15.25 -17.26
CA THR A 37 -1.06 15.19 -16.14
C THR A 37 -0.12 16.39 -16.24
N TYR A 38 0.20 17.01 -15.09
CA TYR A 38 1.09 18.15 -15.02
C TYR A 38 2.51 17.66 -14.71
N ARG A 39 3.48 17.94 -15.58
CA ARG A 39 4.89 17.58 -15.34
C ARG A 39 5.66 18.80 -14.83
N ASN A 40 6.48 18.60 -13.80
CA ASN A 40 7.50 19.57 -13.39
C ASN A 40 8.70 19.40 -14.32
N VAL A 41 8.98 20.40 -15.15
CA VAL A 41 10.22 20.45 -15.93
C VAL A 41 11.20 21.33 -15.17
N TYR A 42 12.19 20.74 -14.51
CA TYR A 42 13.31 21.49 -13.94
C TYR A 42 14.31 21.77 -15.06
N TRP A 43 14.34 23.01 -15.55
CA TRP A 43 15.40 23.45 -16.44
C TRP A 43 16.67 23.67 -15.62
N ASN A 44 17.71 22.88 -15.89
CA ASN A 44 19.05 23.12 -15.38
C ASN A 44 19.59 24.42 -15.97
N ASN A 45 19.43 25.52 -15.26
CA ASN A 45 20.39 26.63 -15.25
C ASN A 45 20.42 27.20 -13.83
N PHE A 46 21.61 27.25 -13.26
CA PHE A 46 21.87 27.90 -11.98
C PHE A 46 21.30 29.32 -12.01
N LEU A 47 20.48 29.65 -10.99
CA LEU A 47 19.78 30.90 -10.72
C LEU A 47 18.29 30.88 -11.15
N GLU A 48 17.43 30.73 -10.13
CA GLU A 48 15.96 30.76 -10.12
C GLU A 48 15.22 29.59 -10.81
N VAL A 49 14.87 28.59 -9.99
CA VAL A 49 13.94 27.52 -10.37
C VAL A 49 12.51 28.06 -10.33
N ILE A 50 11.96 28.39 -11.50
CA ILE A 50 10.51 28.60 -11.67
C ILE A 50 9.91 27.30 -12.21
N PRO A 51 8.99 26.63 -11.49
CA PRO A 51 8.30 25.45 -12.01
C PRO A 51 7.46 25.85 -13.23
N ILE A 52 7.83 25.36 -14.41
CA ILE A 52 6.99 25.45 -15.61
C ILE A 52 6.10 24.21 -15.63
N TYR A 53 4.81 24.40 -15.37
CA TYR A 53 3.79 23.35 -15.47
C TYR A 53 3.34 23.22 -16.92
N ILE A 54 3.82 22.19 -17.62
CA ILE A 54 3.36 21.88 -18.98
C ILE A 54 2.25 20.82 -18.86
N PRO A 55 1.02 21.09 -19.37
CA PRO A 55 -0.01 20.06 -19.46
C PRO A 55 0.43 19.02 -20.50
N ILE A 56 0.64 17.77 -20.06
CA ILE A 56 0.84 16.66 -20.98
C ILE A 56 -0.52 16.02 -21.23
N CYS A 57 -1.08 16.33 -22.39
CA CYS A 57 -2.25 15.66 -22.91
C CYS A 57 -1.85 14.24 -23.34
N ARG A 58 -2.55 13.20 -22.83
CA ARG A 58 -2.28 11.82 -23.25
C ARG A 58 -2.78 11.61 -24.69
N ASN A 59 -1.97 10.92 -25.49
CA ASN A 59 -2.28 10.59 -26.88
C ASN A 59 -3.52 9.71 -26.98
N VAL A 60 -4.21 9.87 -28.11
CA VAL A 60 -5.23 8.93 -28.58
C VAL A 60 -4.63 8.09 -29.70
N TYR A 61 -4.92 6.79 -29.70
CA TYR A 61 -4.19 5.82 -30.52
C TYR A 61 -4.94 5.48 -31.82
N TRP A 62 -5.77 6.41 -32.31
CA TRP A 62 -6.64 6.21 -33.48
C TRP A 62 -5.86 5.94 -34.76
N ASN A 63 -4.63 6.43 -34.90
CA ASN A 63 -3.82 6.30 -36.12
C ASN A 63 -2.82 5.13 -36.06
N ASN A 64 -2.85 4.34 -34.99
CA ASN A 64 -1.95 3.18 -34.80
C ASN A 64 -2.70 2.00 -34.17
N PHE A 65 -2.65 1.84 -32.85
CA PHE A 65 -3.21 0.70 -32.14
C PHE A 65 -4.73 0.53 -32.38
N LEU A 66 -5.47 1.62 -32.46
CA LEU A 66 -6.94 1.65 -32.60
C LEU A 66 -7.40 2.00 -34.02
N GLU A 67 -6.53 1.83 -35.03
CA GLU A 67 -6.83 2.19 -36.42
C GLU A 67 -8.12 1.56 -36.96
N GLY A 68 -8.34 0.27 -36.67
CA GLY A 68 -9.54 -0.45 -37.12
C GLY A 68 -10.86 0.11 -36.56
N LEU A 69 -10.79 0.89 -35.47
CA LEU A 69 -11.95 1.55 -34.86
C LEU A 69 -12.24 2.94 -35.43
N GLN A 70 -11.41 3.47 -36.34
CA GLN A 70 -11.62 4.80 -36.91
C GLN A 70 -12.98 4.95 -37.60
N LYS A 71 -13.52 3.85 -38.15
CA LYS A 71 -14.86 3.81 -38.77
C LYS A 71 -16.01 4.11 -37.81
N TYR A 72 -15.80 3.96 -36.50
CA TYR A 72 -16.77 4.30 -35.46
C TYR A 72 -16.65 5.75 -34.97
N LEU A 73 -15.65 6.50 -35.44
CA LEU A 73 -15.38 7.85 -34.97
C LEU A 73 -16.32 8.88 -35.61
N ILE A 74 -16.88 9.75 -34.78
CA ILE A 74 -17.67 10.90 -35.23
C ILE A 74 -17.06 12.22 -34.74
N ASN A 75 -17.25 13.28 -35.54
CA ASN A 75 -16.75 14.63 -35.24
C ASN A 75 -17.85 15.57 -34.71
N ARG A 76 -19.10 15.09 -34.60
CA ARG A 76 -20.24 15.88 -34.12
C ARG A 76 -20.56 15.52 -32.67
N ASN A 77 -21.07 16.49 -31.92
CA ASN A 77 -21.73 16.18 -30.65
C ASN A 77 -23.07 15.52 -30.93
N ILE A 78 -23.37 14.44 -30.21
CA ILE A 78 -24.69 13.82 -30.17
C ILE A 78 -25.18 13.97 -28.74
N ASP A 79 -26.39 14.53 -28.60
CA ASP A 79 -27.07 14.61 -27.32
C ASP A 79 -27.81 13.29 -27.10
N LEU A 80 -27.32 12.50 -26.15
CA LEU A 80 -27.84 11.17 -25.81
C LEU A 80 -28.09 11.08 -24.31
N PRO A 81 -29.09 10.30 -23.86
CA PRO A 81 -29.20 9.89 -22.47
C PRO A 81 -27.86 9.34 -21.95
N VAL A 82 -27.40 9.85 -20.80
CA VAL A 82 -26.10 9.48 -20.23
C VAL A 82 -26.28 8.47 -19.10
N TYR A 83 -25.63 7.32 -19.23
CA TYR A 83 -25.43 6.39 -18.12
C TYR A 83 -24.09 6.66 -17.47
N ASN A 84 -24.13 7.13 -16.22
CA ASN A 84 -22.93 7.29 -15.40
C ASN A 84 -22.60 5.98 -14.67
N GLU A 85 -21.33 5.60 -14.68
CA GLU A 85 -20.82 4.50 -13.87
C GLU A 85 -21.16 4.72 -12.39
N LYS A 86 -21.81 3.72 -11.78
CA LYS A 86 -22.37 3.83 -10.43
C LYS A 86 -21.34 3.64 -9.34
N SER A 87 -20.39 2.74 -9.57
CA SER A 87 -19.33 2.37 -8.63
C SER A 87 -18.16 1.74 -9.39
N PHE A 88 -17.04 1.54 -8.70
CA PHE A 88 -15.87 0.85 -9.25
C PHE A 88 -16.14 -0.64 -9.53
N GLU A 89 -17.01 -1.25 -8.73
CA GLU A 89 -17.45 -2.65 -8.91
C GLU A 89 -18.23 -2.85 -10.21
N TYR A 90 -18.27 -4.09 -10.68
CA TYR A 90 -19.08 -4.44 -11.84
C TYR A 90 -20.56 -4.22 -11.56
N ASN A 91 -21.22 -3.44 -12.43
CA ASN A 91 -22.66 -3.24 -12.42
C ASN A 91 -23.21 -3.62 -13.78
N GLU A 92 -24.22 -4.49 -13.84
CA GLU A 92 -24.87 -4.80 -15.12
C GLU A 92 -25.37 -3.50 -15.79
N LEU A 93 -24.94 -3.28 -17.03
CA LEU A 93 -25.38 -2.14 -17.83
C LEU A 93 -26.87 -2.28 -18.17
N PRO A 94 -27.62 -1.17 -18.29
CA PRO A 94 -29.06 -1.21 -18.54
C PRO A 94 -29.39 -2.01 -19.81
N LYS A 95 -30.51 -2.72 -19.80
CA LYS A 95 -31.05 -3.33 -21.01
C LYS A 95 -31.67 -2.24 -21.88
N ILE A 96 -31.30 -2.21 -23.14
CA ILE A 96 -31.82 -1.25 -24.14
C ILE A 96 -32.44 -2.01 -25.31
N SER A 97 -33.40 -1.39 -25.98
CA SER A 97 -33.94 -1.87 -27.24
C SER A 97 -33.08 -1.40 -28.42
N GLU A 98 -33.32 -1.97 -29.61
CA GLU A 98 -32.65 -1.54 -30.85
C GLU A 98 -32.97 -0.08 -31.24
N SER A 99 -34.03 0.51 -30.67
CA SER A 99 -34.43 1.91 -30.90
C SER A 99 -33.90 2.89 -29.85
N ASP A 100 -33.27 2.41 -28.78
CA ASP A 100 -32.72 3.27 -27.72
C ASP A 100 -31.25 3.61 -28.00
N ASP A 101 -30.87 4.86 -27.76
CA ASP A 101 -29.48 5.32 -27.83
C ASP A 101 -29.01 5.77 -26.44
N ILE A 102 -27.77 5.41 -26.06
CA ILE A 102 -27.21 5.75 -24.75
C ILE A 102 -25.72 6.10 -24.86
N LYS A 103 -25.29 7.06 -24.04
CA LYS A 103 -23.89 7.40 -23.86
C LYS A 103 -23.40 6.85 -22.51
N LEU A 104 -22.36 6.02 -22.56
CA LEU A 104 -21.68 5.53 -21.36
C LEU A 104 -20.65 6.56 -20.87
N SER A 105 -20.69 6.89 -19.58
CA SER A 105 -19.81 7.87 -18.93
C SER A 105 -19.21 7.27 -17.66
N GLY A 106 -17.92 6.91 -17.70
CA GLY A 106 -17.23 6.21 -16.61
C GLY A 106 -15.93 5.59 -17.10
N TYR A 107 -15.18 4.94 -16.21
CA TYR A 107 -13.99 4.19 -16.59
C TYR A 107 -14.29 2.72 -16.90
N PHE A 108 -15.28 2.11 -16.24
CA PHE A 108 -15.71 0.73 -16.45
C PHE A 108 -14.55 -0.28 -16.30
N GLN A 109 -13.77 -0.15 -15.20
CA GLN A 109 -12.56 -0.94 -14.97
C GLN A 109 -12.86 -2.36 -14.47
N SER A 110 -13.62 -3.14 -15.24
CA SER A 110 -13.84 -4.56 -15.00
C SER A 110 -13.88 -5.33 -16.31
N TYR A 111 -13.13 -6.44 -16.37
CA TYR A 111 -13.15 -7.34 -17.53
C TYR A 111 -14.55 -7.90 -17.82
N LYS A 112 -15.39 -8.04 -16.79
CA LYS A 112 -16.77 -8.56 -16.89
C LYS A 112 -17.67 -7.76 -17.84
N TYR A 113 -17.32 -6.51 -18.16
CA TYR A 113 -18.06 -5.71 -19.13
C TYR A 113 -17.85 -6.16 -20.58
N PHE A 114 -16.73 -6.82 -20.91
CA PHE A 114 -16.32 -7.05 -22.30
C PHE A 114 -15.66 -8.39 -22.59
N ASP A 115 -15.39 -9.23 -21.58
CA ASP A 115 -14.66 -10.49 -21.73
C ASP A 115 -15.27 -11.41 -22.80
N GLU A 116 -16.60 -11.51 -22.84
CA GLU A 116 -17.36 -12.30 -23.82
C GLU A 116 -17.08 -11.88 -25.28
N TYR A 117 -16.74 -10.61 -25.52
CA TYR A 117 -16.54 -10.05 -26.86
C TYR A 117 -15.06 -9.76 -27.18
N LYS A 118 -14.14 -10.31 -26.38
CA LYS A 118 -12.69 -10.06 -26.52
C LYS A 118 -12.19 -10.44 -27.91
N SER A 119 -12.47 -11.66 -28.40
CA SER A 119 -11.97 -12.13 -29.70
C SER A 119 -12.48 -11.28 -30.87
N GLU A 120 -13.74 -10.82 -30.83
CA GLU A 120 -14.28 -9.91 -31.82
C GLU A 120 -13.58 -8.55 -31.79
N PHE A 121 -13.32 -8.01 -30.60
CA PHE A 121 -12.59 -6.76 -30.46
C PHE A 121 -11.16 -6.85 -30.99
N LEU A 122 -10.45 -7.95 -30.70
CA LEU A 122 -9.09 -8.19 -31.19
C LEU A 122 -9.04 -8.30 -32.72
N ALA A 123 -10.03 -8.93 -33.34
CA ALA A 123 -10.16 -8.94 -34.80
C ALA A 123 -10.38 -7.52 -35.34
N GLU A 124 -11.19 -6.72 -34.65
CA GLU A 124 -11.54 -5.36 -35.06
C GLU A 124 -10.35 -4.40 -35.06
N ILE A 125 -9.42 -4.57 -34.14
CA ILE A 125 -8.17 -3.78 -34.07
C ILE A 125 -7.02 -4.39 -34.86
N ASP A 126 -7.23 -5.47 -35.60
CA ASP A 126 -6.20 -6.21 -36.33
C ASP A 126 -5.02 -6.61 -35.41
N TRP A 127 -5.38 -7.24 -34.28
CA TRP A 127 -4.44 -7.60 -33.22
C TRP A 127 -3.31 -8.52 -33.71
N CYS A 128 -3.62 -9.55 -34.48
CA CYS A 128 -2.63 -10.55 -34.92
C CYS A 128 -1.49 -9.91 -35.70
N THR A 129 -1.81 -9.04 -36.66
CA THR A 129 -0.81 -8.32 -37.47
C THR A 129 0.05 -7.43 -36.58
N LYS A 130 -0.56 -6.59 -35.74
CA LYS A 130 0.17 -5.69 -34.81
C LYS A 130 1.07 -6.45 -33.84
N ARG A 131 0.57 -7.57 -33.31
CA ARG A 131 1.31 -8.45 -32.41
C ARG A 131 2.54 -9.04 -33.11
N ASP A 132 2.37 -9.57 -34.31
CA ASP A 132 3.45 -10.22 -35.05
C ASP A 132 4.49 -9.18 -35.54
N ASP A 133 4.04 -7.98 -35.92
CA ASP A 133 4.90 -6.85 -36.25
C ASP A 133 5.78 -6.45 -35.06
N VAL A 134 5.19 -6.19 -33.89
CA VAL A 134 5.96 -5.84 -32.68
C VAL A 134 6.91 -6.98 -32.28
N LYS A 135 6.45 -8.22 -32.35
CA LYS A 135 7.29 -9.40 -32.08
C LYS A 135 8.51 -9.43 -33.00
N SER A 136 8.34 -9.11 -34.29
CA SER A 136 9.42 -9.10 -35.27
C SER A 136 10.41 -7.93 -35.07
N LYS A 137 9.96 -6.79 -34.53
CA LYS A 137 10.81 -5.63 -34.21
C LYS A 137 11.79 -5.92 -33.07
N ILE A 138 11.37 -6.70 -32.09
CA ILE A 138 12.15 -6.99 -30.87
C ILE A 138 13.07 -8.18 -31.13
N THR A 139 14.33 -7.87 -31.45
CA THR A 139 15.33 -8.87 -31.87
C THR A 139 16.40 -9.15 -30.82
N ASP A 140 16.49 -8.33 -29.78
CA ASP A 140 17.51 -8.40 -28.73
C ASP A 140 17.09 -9.25 -27.52
N VAL A 141 15.81 -9.64 -27.46
CA VAL A 141 15.21 -10.40 -26.35
C VAL A 141 14.19 -11.42 -26.91
N ASN A 142 14.26 -12.67 -26.43
CA ASN A 142 13.18 -13.64 -26.66
C ASN A 142 12.04 -13.42 -25.65
N LEU A 143 11.00 -12.68 -26.06
CA LEU A 143 9.86 -12.32 -25.20
C LEU A 143 9.19 -13.54 -24.56
N GLY A 144 9.08 -14.66 -25.28
CA GLY A 144 8.43 -15.87 -24.80
C GLY A 144 9.11 -16.55 -23.60
N ASP A 145 10.36 -16.17 -23.28
CA ASP A 145 11.10 -16.67 -22.12
C ASP A 145 11.08 -15.69 -20.93
N MET A 146 10.47 -14.51 -21.11
CA MET A 146 10.58 -13.39 -20.17
C MET A 146 9.38 -13.31 -19.23
N VAL A 147 9.63 -12.76 -18.04
CA VAL A 147 8.62 -12.19 -17.16
C VAL A 147 8.59 -10.69 -17.36
N SER A 148 7.45 -10.13 -17.79
CA SER A 148 7.31 -8.69 -17.89
C SER A 148 7.18 -8.08 -16.49
N LEU A 149 7.98 -7.08 -16.15
CA LEU A 149 7.93 -6.36 -14.88
C LEU A 149 7.69 -4.87 -15.13
N HIS A 150 6.55 -4.33 -14.70
CA HIS A 150 6.21 -2.94 -14.97
C HIS A 150 6.35 -2.06 -13.73
N PHE A 151 6.98 -0.89 -13.88
CA PHE A 151 7.07 0.14 -12.86
C PHE A 151 6.24 1.36 -13.25
N ARG A 152 5.39 1.83 -12.32
CA ARG A 152 4.62 3.07 -12.48
C ARG A 152 5.13 4.12 -11.49
N ILE A 153 5.97 5.03 -11.98
CA ILE A 153 6.60 6.10 -11.18
C ILE A 153 6.02 7.47 -11.57
N GLY A 154 6.10 7.84 -12.86
CA GLY A 154 5.90 9.17 -13.43
C GLY A 154 4.72 10.00 -12.88
N ASP A 155 3.49 9.63 -13.23
CA ASP A 155 2.28 10.41 -12.89
C ASP A 155 2.05 10.60 -11.37
N PHE A 156 2.74 9.85 -10.51
CA PHE A 156 2.42 9.71 -9.08
C PHE A 156 3.37 10.42 -8.13
N LYS A 157 4.36 11.16 -8.64
CA LYS A 157 5.15 12.07 -7.80
C LYS A 157 4.28 13.16 -7.14
N ASN A 158 3.05 13.40 -7.63
CA ASN A 158 2.16 14.48 -7.18
C ASN A 158 0.65 14.12 -6.96
N LEU A 159 0.23 12.84 -7.02
CA LEU A 159 -1.18 12.45 -6.88
C LEU A 159 -1.44 11.67 -5.59
N GLU A 160 -2.12 12.30 -4.64
CA GLU A 160 -2.45 11.73 -3.31
C GLU A 160 -3.17 10.36 -3.37
N ASN A 161 -3.85 10.04 -4.46
CA ASN A 161 -4.76 8.89 -4.56
C ASN A 161 -4.15 7.61 -5.14
N HIS A 162 -2.89 7.61 -5.57
CA HIS A 162 -2.26 6.43 -6.15
C HIS A 162 -0.83 6.23 -5.63
N PRO A 163 -0.57 5.14 -4.90
CA PRO A 163 0.75 4.89 -4.33
C PRO A 163 1.74 4.47 -5.40
N ILE A 164 3.00 4.89 -5.23
CA ILE A 164 4.14 4.22 -5.86
C ILE A 164 4.28 2.85 -5.20
N MET A 165 4.41 1.80 -6.00
CA MET A 165 4.50 0.43 -5.50
C MET A 165 5.82 0.20 -4.74
N PRO A 166 5.77 -0.31 -3.49
CA PRO A 166 6.95 -0.56 -2.69
C PRO A 166 7.78 -1.73 -3.25
N MET A 167 9.05 -1.79 -2.87
CA MET A 167 9.98 -2.85 -3.30
C MET A 167 9.45 -4.24 -2.96
N GLU A 168 8.84 -4.37 -1.79
CA GLU A 168 8.33 -5.60 -1.20
C GLU A 168 7.33 -6.31 -2.11
N TYR A 169 6.46 -5.54 -2.77
CA TYR A 169 5.53 -6.09 -3.76
C TYR A 169 6.29 -6.85 -4.87
N TYR A 170 7.30 -6.21 -5.44
CA TYR A 170 8.08 -6.81 -6.52
C TYR A 170 8.88 -8.02 -6.04
N ILE A 171 9.47 -7.96 -4.84
CA ILE A 171 10.14 -9.12 -4.22
C ILE A 171 9.17 -10.29 -4.06
N ASN A 172 7.97 -10.03 -3.53
CA ASN A 172 6.97 -11.06 -3.27
C ASN A 172 6.45 -11.69 -4.57
N ALA A 173 6.20 -10.88 -5.60
CA ALA A 173 5.78 -11.35 -6.92
C ALA A 173 6.87 -12.19 -7.61
N ILE A 174 8.14 -11.76 -7.55
CA ILE A 174 9.26 -12.52 -8.11
C ILE A 174 9.42 -13.86 -7.39
N LYS A 175 9.41 -13.89 -6.05
CA LYS A 175 9.47 -15.12 -5.25
C LYS A 175 8.33 -16.09 -5.58
N TYR A 176 7.13 -15.57 -5.80
CA TYR A 176 5.97 -16.40 -6.14
C TYR A 176 6.20 -17.19 -7.45
N ILE A 177 6.75 -16.51 -8.46
CA ILE A 177 7.05 -17.12 -9.76
C ILE A 177 8.29 -18.03 -9.66
N GLU A 178 9.35 -17.59 -8.96
CA GLU A 178 10.62 -18.33 -8.79
C GLU A 178 10.41 -19.70 -8.12
N ALA A 179 9.47 -19.78 -7.18
CA ALA A 179 9.10 -21.04 -6.54
C ALA A 179 8.46 -22.07 -7.50
N ARG A 180 8.11 -21.69 -8.73
CA ARG A 180 7.37 -22.51 -9.70
C ARG A 180 8.08 -22.63 -11.05
N GLU A 181 8.98 -21.71 -11.37
CA GLU A 181 9.67 -21.61 -12.65
C GLU A 181 11.17 -21.39 -12.42
N SER A 182 11.99 -22.27 -12.99
CA SER A 182 13.45 -22.15 -12.94
C SER A 182 13.98 -21.23 -14.04
N ASN A 183 15.15 -20.62 -13.82
CA ASN A 183 15.86 -19.77 -14.79
C ASN A 183 15.06 -18.54 -15.24
N LEU A 184 14.46 -17.84 -14.29
CA LEU A 184 13.70 -16.62 -14.56
C LEU A 184 14.56 -15.54 -15.21
N LYS A 185 13.98 -14.91 -16.23
CA LYS A 185 14.51 -13.73 -16.89
C LYS A 185 13.44 -12.65 -16.86
N ILE A 186 13.79 -11.47 -16.41
CA ILE A 186 12.87 -10.35 -16.24
C ILE A 186 13.17 -9.29 -17.30
N LEU A 187 12.12 -8.92 -18.04
CA LEU A 187 12.12 -7.77 -18.94
C LEU A 187 11.32 -6.64 -18.26
N TYR A 188 11.99 -5.56 -17.86
CA TYR A 188 11.35 -4.49 -17.12
C TYR A 188 10.98 -3.28 -17.99
N PHE A 189 9.85 -2.66 -17.67
CA PHE A 189 9.24 -1.55 -18.40
C PHE A 189 8.94 -0.38 -17.45
N CYS A 190 9.26 0.83 -17.88
CA CYS A 190 8.97 2.08 -17.17
C CYS A 190 8.95 3.24 -18.17
N GLU A 191 8.42 4.40 -17.78
CA GLU A 191 8.56 5.61 -18.60
C GLU A 191 10.05 5.98 -18.79
N GLU A 192 10.38 6.55 -19.95
CA GLU A 192 11.75 6.93 -20.31
C GLU A 192 12.40 7.83 -19.25
N ASP A 193 11.65 8.83 -18.79
CA ASP A 193 12.09 9.81 -17.80
C ASP A 193 12.29 9.24 -16.39
N ASP A 194 11.84 8.00 -16.14
CA ASP A 194 11.99 7.32 -14.85
C ASP A 194 13.06 6.22 -14.86
N LYS A 195 13.76 5.99 -15.99
CA LYS A 195 14.76 4.91 -16.13
C LYS A 195 15.82 4.92 -15.04
N ASP A 196 16.45 6.06 -14.78
CA ASP A 196 17.50 6.19 -13.76
C ASP A 196 16.96 5.93 -12.35
N PHE A 197 15.75 6.41 -12.07
CA PHE A 197 15.10 6.20 -10.78
C PHE A 197 14.76 4.72 -10.58
N VAL A 198 14.14 4.08 -11.57
CA VAL A 198 13.79 2.66 -11.53
C VAL A 198 15.04 1.79 -11.41
N PHE A 199 16.09 2.12 -12.17
CA PHE A 199 17.34 1.37 -12.14
C PHE A 199 17.98 1.41 -10.75
N ASN A 200 18.17 2.61 -10.19
CA ASN A 200 18.86 2.79 -8.92
C ASN A 200 18.06 2.32 -7.71
N ASN A 201 16.74 2.57 -7.71
CA ASN A 201 15.90 2.29 -6.53
C ASN A 201 15.22 0.92 -6.57
N TYR A 202 15.10 0.28 -7.74
CA TYR A 202 14.44 -1.03 -7.87
C TYR A 202 15.37 -2.09 -8.46
N ILE A 203 15.90 -1.88 -9.66
CA ILE A 203 16.65 -2.92 -10.37
C ILE A 203 17.95 -3.29 -9.67
N ASN A 204 18.72 -2.31 -9.18
CA ASN A 204 19.96 -2.58 -8.45
C ASN A 204 19.71 -3.39 -7.17
N PRO A 205 18.80 -3.00 -6.25
CA PRO A 205 18.45 -3.84 -5.11
C PRO A 205 17.92 -5.23 -5.49
N LEU A 206 17.04 -5.32 -6.50
CA LEU A 206 16.49 -6.61 -6.93
C LEU A 206 17.56 -7.56 -7.47
N ARG A 207 18.57 -7.06 -8.19
CA ARG A 207 19.72 -7.86 -8.64
C ARG A 207 20.54 -8.40 -7.47
N THR A 208 20.68 -7.62 -6.39
CA THR A 208 21.36 -8.08 -5.17
C THR A 208 20.54 -9.16 -4.44
N ILE A 209 19.21 -9.04 -4.44
CA ILE A 209 18.33 -10.00 -3.77
C ILE A 209 18.20 -11.30 -4.58
N PHE A 210 18.15 -11.20 -5.90
CA PHE A 210 17.95 -12.31 -6.83
C PHE A 210 19.15 -12.49 -7.76
N GLU A 211 20.26 -12.98 -7.20
CA GLU A 211 21.54 -13.13 -7.91
C GLU A 211 21.46 -14.01 -9.17
N ASN A 212 20.51 -14.96 -9.20
CA ASN A 212 20.32 -15.90 -10.32
C ASN A 212 19.31 -15.41 -11.38
N ILE A 213 18.71 -14.23 -11.20
CA ILE A 213 17.71 -13.68 -12.12
C ILE A 213 18.33 -12.55 -12.94
N THR A 214 18.18 -12.63 -14.26
CA THR A 214 18.63 -11.55 -15.14
C THR A 214 17.53 -10.51 -15.31
N PHE A 215 17.86 -9.24 -15.06
CA PHE A 215 16.97 -8.09 -15.29
C PHE A 215 17.47 -7.30 -16.50
N THR A 216 16.65 -7.17 -17.55
CA THR A 216 17.00 -6.46 -18.78
C THR A 216 15.90 -5.50 -19.24
N GLN A 217 16.31 -4.51 -20.02
CA GLN A 217 15.43 -3.69 -20.88
C GLN A 217 15.75 -4.01 -22.34
N THR A 218 14.76 -3.88 -23.23
CA THR A 218 15.03 -3.92 -24.68
C THR A 218 15.74 -2.63 -25.10
N LYS A 219 16.65 -2.76 -26.06
CA LYS A 219 17.34 -1.64 -26.72
C LYS A 219 16.52 -1.02 -27.84
N ILE A 220 15.44 -1.69 -28.24
CA ILE A 220 14.54 -1.20 -29.29
C ILE A 220 13.67 -0.10 -28.69
N ASN A 221 13.64 1.05 -29.34
CA ASN A 221 12.73 2.13 -28.98
C ASN A 221 11.31 1.77 -29.44
N LEU A 222 10.38 1.68 -28.50
CA LEU A 222 9.00 1.25 -28.73
C LEU A 222 8.04 2.35 -28.28
N GLU A 223 7.02 2.62 -29.09
CA GLU A 223 5.88 3.45 -28.66
C GLU A 223 5.10 2.79 -27.52
N ASP A 224 4.33 3.56 -26.75
CA ASP A 224 3.57 3.04 -25.60
C ASP A 224 2.73 1.80 -25.95
N TRP A 225 2.00 1.82 -27.07
CA TRP A 225 1.17 0.69 -27.46
C TRP A 225 2.00 -0.54 -27.88
N GLU A 226 3.19 -0.33 -28.44
CA GLU A 226 4.12 -1.40 -28.78
C GLU A 226 4.73 -2.01 -27.52
N GLN A 227 5.04 -1.20 -26.50
CA GLN A 227 5.48 -1.69 -25.20
C GLN A 227 4.40 -2.56 -24.53
N MET A 228 3.12 -2.15 -24.59
CA MET A 228 2.00 -2.95 -24.08
C MET A 228 1.89 -4.31 -24.81
N ILE A 229 2.08 -4.33 -26.13
CA ILE A 229 2.11 -5.58 -26.91
C ILE A 229 3.34 -6.43 -26.53
N ALA A 230 4.53 -5.83 -26.43
CA ALA A 230 5.76 -6.51 -26.04
C ALA A 230 5.63 -7.20 -24.68
N MET A 231 5.02 -6.49 -23.71
CA MET A 231 4.67 -7.05 -22.42
C MET A 231 3.71 -8.23 -22.55
N SER A 232 2.65 -8.12 -23.37
CA SER A 232 1.67 -9.20 -23.59
C SER A 232 2.26 -10.48 -24.19
N LEU A 233 3.39 -10.36 -24.88
CA LEU A 233 4.12 -11.49 -25.47
C LEU A 233 5.01 -12.24 -24.47
N CYS A 234 5.15 -11.74 -23.23
CA CYS A 234 5.93 -12.38 -22.19
C CYS A 234 5.25 -13.67 -21.65
N LYS A 235 6.06 -14.55 -21.03
CA LYS A 235 5.58 -15.81 -20.42
C LYS A 235 4.72 -15.53 -19.19
N HIS A 236 5.23 -14.69 -18.29
CA HIS A 236 4.60 -14.30 -17.04
C HIS A 236 4.61 -12.78 -16.88
N HIS A 237 3.82 -12.27 -15.93
CA HIS A 237 3.62 -10.84 -15.78
C HIS A 237 3.61 -10.44 -14.31
N ILE A 238 4.32 -9.36 -13.98
CA ILE A 238 4.25 -8.63 -12.71
C ILE A 238 3.84 -7.21 -13.06
N ILE A 239 2.57 -6.88 -12.79
CA ILE A 239 1.97 -5.60 -13.19
C ILE A 239 2.06 -4.58 -12.05
N ALA A 240 2.09 -3.28 -12.37
CA ALA A 240 1.92 -2.25 -11.34
C ALA A 240 0.43 -1.99 -11.08
N ASN A 241 0.12 -1.06 -10.17
CA ASN A 241 -1.21 -0.43 -10.04
C ASN A 241 -1.53 0.47 -11.25
N SER A 242 -1.51 -0.11 -12.45
CA SER A 242 -1.59 0.56 -13.73
C SER A 242 -2.51 -0.18 -14.67
N THR A 243 -3.50 0.52 -15.22
CA THR A 243 -4.34 -0.02 -16.28
C THR A 243 -3.53 -0.35 -17.53
N PHE A 244 -2.40 0.31 -17.76
CA PHE A 244 -1.52 0.01 -18.89
C PHE A 244 -0.93 -1.42 -18.77
N SER A 245 -0.31 -1.74 -17.63
CA SER A 245 0.21 -3.09 -17.41
C SER A 245 -0.91 -4.12 -17.21
N TRP A 246 -2.06 -3.72 -16.66
CA TRP A 246 -3.25 -4.57 -16.62
C TRP A 246 -3.65 -5.04 -18.02
N TRP A 247 -3.77 -4.12 -18.97
CA TRP A 247 -4.13 -4.47 -20.36
C TRP A 247 -3.10 -5.34 -21.03
N SER A 248 -1.80 -5.09 -20.81
CA SER A 248 -0.76 -5.97 -21.35
C SER A 248 -0.91 -7.42 -20.87
N ALA A 249 -1.23 -7.65 -19.60
CA ALA A 249 -1.42 -8.99 -19.04
C ALA A 249 -2.75 -9.62 -19.49
N TYR A 250 -3.82 -8.83 -19.59
CA TYR A 250 -5.11 -9.30 -20.09
C TYR A 250 -5.07 -9.70 -21.58
N LEU A 251 -4.31 -8.98 -22.41
CA LEU A 251 -4.08 -9.29 -23.82
C LEU A 251 -3.20 -10.54 -24.02
N ALA A 252 -2.36 -10.90 -23.04
CA ALA A 252 -1.57 -12.12 -23.08
C ALA A 252 -2.42 -13.41 -22.95
N TYR A 253 -3.67 -13.26 -22.51
CA TYR A 253 -4.57 -14.34 -22.14
C TYR A 253 -5.41 -14.82 -23.33
N ASP A 254 -4.82 -15.55 -24.29
CA ASP A 254 -5.58 -16.19 -25.39
C ASP A 254 -4.91 -17.48 -25.94
N ASN A 255 -3.97 -18.08 -25.20
CA ASN A 255 -3.36 -19.34 -25.62
C ASN A 255 -3.97 -20.50 -24.81
N ASP A 256 -5.02 -21.12 -25.36
CA ASP A 256 -5.64 -22.40 -24.97
C ASP A 256 -4.70 -23.62 -25.04
N ASN A 257 -3.38 -23.41 -25.03
CA ASN A 257 -2.43 -24.50 -24.82
C ASN A 257 -2.30 -24.71 -23.31
N ASP A 258 -3.10 -25.66 -22.82
CA ASP A 258 -3.19 -26.21 -21.46
C ASP A 258 -1.83 -26.62 -20.84
N ASN A 259 -0.74 -26.58 -21.61
CA ASN A 259 0.59 -27.01 -21.20
C ASN A 259 1.50 -25.91 -20.62
N ASP A 260 1.16 -24.61 -20.71
CA ASP A 260 2.05 -23.53 -20.24
C ASP A 260 1.32 -22.52 -19.34
N LYS A 261 1.29 -22.82 -18.04
CA LYS A 261 0.59 -22.03 -17.03
C LYS A 261 1.20 -20.61 -16.92
N LYS A 262 0.41 -19.58 -17.19
CA LYS A 262 0.82 -18.18 -17.04
C LYS A 262 0.60 -17.69 -15.60
N PHE A 263 1.63 -17.13 -14.97
CA PHE A 263 1.51 -16.42 -13.70
C PHE A 263 1.39 -14.90 -13.95
N ILE A 264 0.33 -14.30 -13.45
CA ILE A 264 0.09 -12.85 -13.55
C ILE A 264 -0.06 -12.32 -12.12
N CYS A 265 0.96 -11.61 -11.64
CA CYS A 265 0.99 -11.03 -10.30
C CYS A 265 0.55 -9.57 -10.33
N TYR A 266 -0.30 -9.16 -9.38
CA TYR A 266 -0.79 -7.80 -9.20
C TYR A 266 -0.73 -7.38 -7.72
N PRO A 267 -0.62 -6.08 -7.40
CA PRO A 267 -0.49 -5.62 -6.01
C PRO A 267 -1.82 -5.66 -5.25
N ASP A 268 -1.75 -5.87 -3.94
CA ASP A 268 -2.89 -5.77 -3.02
C ASP A 268 -3.36 -4.32 -2.76
N ILE A 269 -2.68 -3.33 -3.34
CA ILE A 269 -3.05 -1.91 -3.29
C ILE A 269 -3.11 -1.33 -4.71
N TRP A 270 -4.24 -0.72 -5.06
CA TRP A 270 -4.44 -0.04 -6.36
C TRP A 270 -4.65 1.48 -6.23
N PHE A 271 -5.36 1.91 -5.18
CA PHE A 271 -5.61 3.31 -4.82
C PHE A 271 -5.21 3.57 -3.35
N ASN A 272 -4.88 4.81 -2.99
CA ASN A 272 -4.61 5.23 -1.60
C ASN A 272 -5.89 5.48 -0.78
N SER A 273 -7.06 5.55 -1.43
CA SER A 273 -8.33 5.90 -0.79
C SER A 273 -9.05 4.65 -0.28
N THR A 274 -9.41 4.67 1.01
CA THR A 274 -10.17 3.61 1.69
C THR A 274 -11.59 3.44 1.16
N LEU A 275 -12.09 4.41 0.37
CA LEU A 275 -13.40 4.38 -0.27
C LEU A 275 -13.44 3.47 -1.52
N ILE A 276 -12.30 3.08 -2.09
CA ILE A 276 -12.20 2.35 -3.37
C ILE A 276 -11.31 1.11 -3.19
N ASN A 277 -11.53 0.33 -2.13
CA ASN A 277 -10.73 -0.87 -1.86
C ASN A 277 -11.33 -2.18 -2.38
N ASN A 278 -12.54 -2.17 -2.95
CA ASN A 278 -13.08 -3.38 -3.56
C ASN A 278 -12.59 -3.56 -4.99
N MET A 279 -11.45 -4.23 -5.14
CA MET A 279 -10.82 -4.57 -6.43
C MET A 279 -11.29 -5.91 -6.99
N MET A 280 -12.28 -6.57 -6.38
CA MET A 280 -12.65 -7.95 -6.73
C MET A 280 -13.01 -8.14 -8.21
N ASP A 281 -13.59 -7.11 -8.85
CA ASP A 281 -14.03 -7.17 -10.25
C ASP A 281 -13.02 -6.60 -11.24
N LEU A 282 -11.92 -6.02 -10.77
CA LEU A 282 -10.88 -5.46 -11.62
C LEU A 282 -10.03 -6.58 -12.24
N PHE A 283 -9.77 -7.65 -11.51
CA PHE A 283 -8.85 -8.71 -11.93
C PHE A 283 -9.58 -10.03 -12.20
N PRO A 284 -9.22 -10.77 -13.25
CA PRO A 284 -9.64 -12.15 -13.42
C PRO A 284 -9.24 -13.02 -12.21
N GLY A 285 -10.12 -13.93 -11.77
CA GLY A 285 -9.94 -14.68 -10.53
C GLY A 285 -8.74 -15.65 -10.48
N HIS A 286 -8.09 -15.90 -11.62
CA HIS A 286 -6.89 -16.73 -11.71
C HIS A 286 -5.59 -15.91 -11.59
N TRP A 287 -5.67 -14.58 -11.51
CA TRP A 287 -4.51 -13.73 -11.27
C TRP A 287 -4.09 -13.82 -9.80
N ILE A 288 -2.81 -13.53 -9.53
CA ILE A 288 -2.19 -13.71 -8.23
C ILE A 288 -2.01 -12.35 -7.57
N MET A 289 -2.71 -12.13 -6.46
CA MET A 289 -2.48 -10.96 -5.61
C MET A 289 -1.20 -11.16 -4.80
N CYS A 290 -0.30 -10.18 -4.83
CA CYS A 290 0.90 -10.17 -3.99
C CYS A 290 0.85 -8.98 -3.03
N GLU A 291 1.16 -9.26 -1.77
CA GLU A 291 1.15 -8.27 -0.69
C GLU A 291 2.27 -7.24 -0.88
N THR A 292 1.97 -5.98 -0.58
CA THR A 292 2.92 -4.86 -0.60
C THR A 292 3.79 -4.75 0.65
N PHE A 293 3.62 -5.67 1.60
CA PHE A 293 4.42 -5.74 2.83
C PHE A 293 5.21 -7.06 2.90
N GLN A 294 6.41 -6.98 3.50
CA GLN A 294 7.30 -8.14 3.69
C GLN A 294 6.72 -9.20 4.64
N ASN A 295 5.90 -8.77 5.59
CA ASN A 295 5.23 -9.62 6.56
C ASN A 295 3.72 -9.47 6.40
N LYS A 296 3.00 -10.59 6.52
CA LYS A 296 1.52 -10.64 6.60
C LYS A 296 0.95 -9.63 7.62
N TYR A 297 1.75 -9.23 8.60
CA TYR A 297 1.40 -8.30 9.67
C TYR A 297 2.41 -7.16 9.77
N LEU A 298 1.93 -5.94 9.99
CA LEU A 298 2.79 -4.76 10.16
C LEU A 298 3.70 -4.87 11.39
N LEU A 299 3.22 -5.48 12.47
CA LEU A 299 3.97 -5.84 13.67
C LEU A 299 3.69 -7.30 14.04
N GLU A 300 4.72 -8.00 14.49
CA GLU A 300 4.64 -9.44 14.81
C GLU A 300 4.80 -9.80 16.29
N ASN A 301 5.59 -9.03 17.03
CA ASN A 301 5.91 -9.29 18.44
C ASN A 301 5.01 -8.46 19.37
N VAL A 302 3.70 -8.53 19.17
CA VAL A 302 2.72 -7.75 19.94
C VAL A 302 2.15 -8.55 21.10
N TYR A 303 2.29 -8.02 22.31
CA TYR A 303 1.74 -8.61 23.52
C TYR A 303 0.80 -7.61 24.19
N TYR A 304 -0.45 -8.04 24.46
CA TYR A 304 -1.38 -7.24 25.25
C TYR A 304 -1.53 -7.83 26.66
N ILE A 305 -1.48 -6.96 27.67
CA ILE A 305 -1.59 -7.31 29.09
C ILE A 305 -3.07 -7.29 29.47
N ASN A 306 -3.59 -8.44 29.89
CA ASN A 306 -4.99 -8.58 30.29
C ASN A 306 -5.15 -9.63 31.39
N LEU A 307 -5.88 -9.28 32.46
CA LEU A 307 -6.26 -10.24 33.51
C LEU A 307 -7.23 -11.29 32.95
N GLU A 308 -7.09 -12.55 33.36
CA GLU A 308 -7.91 -13.66 32.84
C GLU A 308 -9.40 -13.50 33.09
N GLU A 309 -9.76 -12.91 34.22
CA GLU A 309 -11.14 -12.60 34.57
C GLU A 309 -11.75 -11.43 33.75
N ARG A 310 -10.93 -10.58 33.11
CA ARG A 310 -11.37 -9.37 32.37
C ARG A 310 -11.65 -9.70 30.90
N VAL A 311 -12.63 -10.57 30.68
CA VAL A 311 -13.09 -10.98 29.34
C VAL A 311 -13.66 -9.78 28.56
N ASP A 312 -14.27 -8.82 29.25
CA ASP A 312 -14.77 -7.56 28.70
C ASP A 312 -13.67 -6.77 28.00
N ARG A 313 -12.56 -6.51 28.71
CA ARG A 313 -11.42 -5.76 28.17
C ARG A 313 -10.66 -6.55 27.10
N LYS A 314 -10.60 -7.88 27.23
CA LYS A 314 -10.02 -8.76 26.20
C LYS A 314 -10.69 -8.55 24.84
N VAL A 315 -12.02 -8.60 24.78
CA VAL A 315 -12.77 -8.40 23.53
C VAL A 315 -12.50 -7.03 22.93
N LEU A 316 -12.37 -6.01 23.79
CA LEU A 316 -12.12 -4.64 23.36
C LEU A 316 -10.73 -4.48 22.72
N VAL A 317 -9.65 -4.94 23.35
CA VAL A 317 -8.29 -4.82 22.77
C VAL A 317 -8.11 -5.69 21.52
N GLU A 318 -8.66 -6.90 21.51
CA GLU A 318 -8.60 -7.77 20.33
C GLU A 318 -9.37 -7.19 19.13
N THR A 319 -10.46 -6.47 19.39
CA THR A 319 -11.20 -5.74 18.34
C THR A 319 -10.33 -4.64 17.72
N GLU A 320 -9.58 -3.90 18.53
CA GLU A 320 -8.67 -2.86 18.01
C GLU A 320 -7.51 -3.48 17.21
N LEU A 321 -6.88 -4.54 17.72
CA LEU A 321 -5.76 -5.20 17.06
C LEU A 321 -6.15 -5.88 15.74
N LYS A 322 -7.39 -6.38 15.62
CA LYS A 322 -7.94 -6.91 14.36
C LYS A 322 -8.05 -5.82 13.29
N LYS A 323 -8.44 -4.59 13.65
CA LYS A 323 -8.50 -3.45 12.71
C LYS A 323 -7.11 -3.10 12.18
N LEU A 324 -6.09 -3.20 13.04
CA LEU A 324 -4.71 -2.90 12.68
C LEU A 324 -4.02 -4.00 11.87
N LYS A 325 -4.58 -5.21 11.84
CA LYS A 325 -3.97 -6.39 11.21
C LYS A 325 -2.55 -6.64 11.73
N TRP A 326 -2.36 -6.58 13.05
CA TRP A 326 -1.12 -6.99 13.71
C TRP A 326 -1.23 -8.44 14.19
N LYS A 327 -0.10 -9.13 14.31
CA LYS A 327 -0.05 -10.45 14.97
C LYS A 327 0.21 -10.21 16.45
N TYR A 328 -0.65 -10.76 17.29
CA TYR A 328 -0.63 -10.51 18.71
C TYR A 328 -0.83 -11.77 19.55
N GLU A 329 -0.31 -11.73 20.76
CA GLU A 329 -0.46 -12.76 21.79
C GLU A 329 -0.96 -12.12 23.10
N ARG A 330 -1.81 -12.83 23.84
CA ARG A 330 -2.24 -12.39 25.17
C ARG A 330 -1.16 -12.72 26.18
N PHE A 331 -0.75 -11.73 26.96
CA PHE A 331 0.00 -11.96 28.19
C PHE A 331 -0.97 -11.96 29.38
N ASN A 332 -1.01 -13.05 30.15
CA ASN A 332 -1.83 -13.11 31.35
C ASN A 332 -1.25 -12.17 32.42
N ALA A 333 -1.96 -11.09 32.72
CA ALA A 333 -1.47 -10.08 33.65
C ALA A 333 -1.20 -10.68 35.03
N ILE A 334 -0.11 -10.25 35.67
CA ILE A 334 0.29 -10.69 37.01
C ILE A 334 -0.64 -10.02 38.03
N LYS A 335 -1.60 -10.80 38.54
CA LYS A 335 -2.55 -10.34 39.55
C LYS A 335 -1.86 -10.08 40.88
N HIS A 336 -2.12 -8.92 41.47
CA HIS A 336 -1.56 -8.52 42.76
C HIS A 336 -2.56 -7.64 43.53
N GLU A 337 -2.55 -7.70 44.87
CA GLU A 337 -3.45 -6.89 45.74
C GLU A 337 -3.27 -5.37 45.54
N ARG A 338 -2.02 -4.96 45.28
CA ARG A 338 -1.63 -3.62 44.85
C ARG A 338 -1.53 -3.61 43.32
N GLY A 339 -2.56 -3.10 42.65
CA GLY A 339 -2.66 -3.14 41.18
C GLY A 339 -1.45 -2.54 40.45
N ALA A 340 -0.85 -1.46 40.96
CA ALA A 340 0.36 -0.86 40.38
C ALA A 340 1.58 -1.78 40.38
N LEU A 341 1.71 -2.66 41.39
CA LEU A 341 2.75 -3.70 41.41
C LEU A 341 2.45 -4.78 40.38
N GLY A 342 1.20 -5.23 40.27
CA GLY A 342 0.79 -6.22 39.27
C GLY A 342 1.02 -5.73 37.83
N CYS A 343 0.67 -4.47 37.56
CA CYS A 343 0.99 -3.79 36.30
C CYS A 343 2.51 -3.78 36.06
N SER A 344 3.29 -3.22 36.99
CA SER A 344 4.75 -3.08 36.83
C SER A 344 5.46 -4.43 36.63
N LEU A 345 5.01 -5.49 37.33
CA LEU A 345 5.51 -6.86 37.16
C LEU A 345 5.17 -7.43 35.78
N SER A 346 3.98 -7.18 35.26
CA SER A 346 3.54 -7.67 33.95
C SER A 346 4.37 -7.08 32.81
N HIS A 347 4.61 -5.78 32.84
CA HIS A 347 5.48 -5.11 31.87
C HIS A 347 6.93 -5.61 31.94
N LEU A 348 7.48 -5.78 33.16
CA LEU A 348 8.81 -6.35 33.35
C LEU A 348 8.91 -7.75 32.75
N ALA A 349 7.94 -8.63 33.04
CA ALA A 349 7.95 -10.01 32.57
C ALA A 349 7.92 -10.12 31.04
N ILE A 350 7.19 -9.23 30.34
CA ILE A 350 7.16 -9.23 28.87
C ILE A 350 8.52 -8.84 28.29
N VAL A 351 9.20 -7.82 28.84
CA VAL A 351 10.52 -7.42 28.32
C VAL A 351 11.58 -8.49 28.63
N GLU A 352 11.54 -9.12 29.80
CA GLU A 352 12.42 -10.24 30.13
C GLU A 352 12.20 -11.43 29.19
N MET A 353 10.95 -11.76 28.89
CA MET A 353 10.59 -12.80 27.91
C MET A 353 11.06 -12.44 26.50
N ALA A 354 10.89 -11.19 26.07
CA ALA A 354 11.36 -10.74 24.76
C ALA A 354 12.89 -10.86 24.62
N LYS A 355 13.62 -10.57 25.71
CA LYS A 355 15.06 -10.77 25.80
C LYS A 355 15.43 -12.27 25.75
N GLU A 356 14.73 -13.12 26.49
CA GLU A 356 14.97 -14.57 26.50
C GLU A 356 14.72 -15.20 25.13
N LYS A 357 13.67 -14.77 24.43
CA LYS A 357 13.34 -15.20 23.06
C LYS A 357 14.19 -14.53 21.97
N ASP A 358 15.13 -13.67 22.34
CA ASP A 358 16.03 -12.95 21.44
C ASP A 358 15.33 -12.06 20.38
N LEU A 359 14.15 -11.52 20.71
CA LEU A 359 13.33 -10.73 19.77
C LEU A 359 13.96 -9.37 19.45
N ASP A 360 14.00 -8.98 18.17
CA ASP A 360 14.55 -7.68 17.72
C ASP A 360 13.83 -6.45 18.30
N TYR A 361 12.54 -6.62 18.60
CA TYR A 361 11.70 -5.65 19.30
C TYR A 361 10.51 -6.36 19.95
N VAL A 362 9.88 -5.70 20.91
CA VAL A 362 8.61 -6.11 21.52
C VAL A 362 7.65 -4.94 21.59
N VAL A 363 6.37 -5.19 21.30
CA VAL A 363 5.28 -4.22 21.44
C VAL A 363 4.45 -4.64 22.64
N ILE A 364 4.25 -3.72 23.58
CA ILE A 364 3.55 -3.96 24.84
C ILE A 364 2.36 -3.02 24.89
N LEU A 365 1.16 -3.58 25.07
CA LEU A 365 -0.10 -2.85 25.10
C LEU A 365 -0.90 -3.20 26.36
N GLU A 366 -1.56 -2.22 26.97
CA GLU A 366 -2.59 -2.45 27.99
C GLU A 366 -3.93 -2.80 27.33
N ASP A 367 -4.82 -3.49 28.05
CA ASP A 367 -6.11 -3.95 27.52
C ASP A 367 -7.17 -2.86 27.34
N ASP A 368 -6.90 -1.66 27.83
CA ASP A 368 -7.72 -0.47 27.61
C ASP A 368 -7.18 0.46 26.50
N ILE A 369 -6.18 0.02 25.71
CA ILE A 369 -5.77 0.77 24.52
C ILE A 369 -6.90 0.90 23.49
N GLN A 370 -6.98 2.07 22.85
CA GLN A 370 -7.95 2.35 21.80
C GLN A 370 -7.33 3.16 20.66
N PHE A 371 -7.53 2.69 19.43
CA PHE A 371 -7.07 3.33 18.20
C PHE A 371 -8.24 4.06 17.55
N LEU A 372 -8.27 5.39 17.65
CA LEU A 372 -9.37 6.20 17.11
C LEU A 372 -9.32 6.30 15.59
N GLN A 373 -8.12 6.22 15.00
CA GLN A 373 -7.88 6.27 13.56
C GLN A 373 -6.89 5.16 13.17
N PRO A 374 -7.29 3.87 13.20
CA PRO A 374 -6.37 2.73 13.07
C PRO A 374 -5.64 2.70 11.72
N GLU A 375 -6.33 3.03 10.62
CA GLU A 375 -5.73 3.10 9.30
C GLU A 375 -4.67 4.21 9.20
N LYS A 376 -4.98 5.39 9.75
CA LYS A 376 -4.04 6.51 9.82
C LYS A 376 -2.82 6.15 10.68
N TYR A 377 -3.03 5.50 11.82
CA TYR A 377 -1.94 5.07 12.68
C TYR A 377 -1.01 4.07 11.97
N ASN A 378 -1.57 3.07 11.28
CA ASN A 378 -0.78 2.13 10.48
C ASN A 378 0.02 2.84 9.40
N LYS A 379 -0.58 3.80 8.68
CA LYS A 379 0.13 4.62 7.69
C LYS A 379 1.28 5.40 8.32
N MET A 380 1.05 6.09 9.43
CA MET A 380 2.08 6.84 10.16
C MET A 380 3.21 5.92 10.65
N LEU A 381 2.89 4.70 11.07
CA LEU A 381 3.89 3.72 11.49
C LEU A 381 4.72 3.20 10.31
N ILE A 382 4.12 3.00 9.13
CA ILE A 382 4.84 2.66 7.90
C ILE A 382 5.78 3.80 7.50
N ASP A 383 5.26 5.03 7.46
CA ASP A 383 6.04 6.22 7.14
C ASP A 383 7.21 6.40 8.12
N PHE A 384 6.97 6.16 9.41
CA PHE A 384 8.01 6.14 10.44
C PHE A 384 9.10 5.11 10.16
N ARG A 385 8.74 3.86 9.86
CA ARG A 385 9.73 2.80 9.55
C ARG A 385 10.58 3.17 8.35
N ASN A 386 9.94 3.61 7.27
CA ASN A 386 10.61 4.05 6.06
C ASN A 386 11.58 5.22 6.34
N PHE A 387 11.16 6.18 7.17
CA PHE A 387 11.99 7.31 7.56
C PHE A 387 13.19 6.91 8.39
N ILE A 388 12.99 6.04 9.40
CA ILE A 388 14.07 5.52 10.25
C ILE A 388 15.11 4.78 9.42
N GLU A 389 14.67 3.89 8.52
CA GLU A 389 15.54 3.11 7.63
C GLU A 389 16.29 4.02 6.63
N SER A 390 15.57 4.90 5.92
CA SER A 390 16.16 5.76 4.89
C SER A 390 17.18 6.75 5.44
N ASN A 391 17.04 7.16 6.71
CA ASN A 391 17.94 8.12 7.35
C ASN A 391 18.95 7.46 8.28
N SER A 392 18.98 6.12 8.36
CA SER A 392 19.83 5.39 9.32
C SER A 392 19.70 5.92 10.75
N LEU A 393 18.48 6.32 11.13
CA LEU A 393 18.20 6.82 12.47
C LEU A 393 18.00 5.64 13.41
N ASP A 394 18.28 5.87 14.69
CA ASP A 394 18.04 4.87 15.72
C ASP A 394 17.21 5.46 16.85
N TYR A 395 16.43 4.62 17.51
CA TYR A 395 15.53 5.00 18.60
C TYR A 395 15.50 3.89 19.65
N ASP A 396 15.26 4.24 20.91
CA ASP A 396 15.26 3.28 22.01
C ASP A 396 13.86 2.72 22.27
N VAL A 397 12.88 3.63 22.30
CA VAL A 397 11.47 3.33 22.55
C VAL A 397 10.59 4.19 21.64
N LEU A 398 9.57 3.59 21.02
CA LEU A 398 8.49 4.31 20.34
C LEU A 398 7.23 4.23 21.19
N LEU A 399 6.75 5.36 21.69
CA LEU A 399 5.50 5.47 22.43
C LEU A 399 4.31 5.45 21.45
N ILE A 400 3.41 4.49 21.63
CA ILE A 400 2.18 4.32 20.82
C ILE A 400 1.07 5.20 21.41
N ALA A 401 0.89 5.15 22.73
CA ALA A 401 -0.07 5.94 23.47
C ALA A 401 0.63 6.52 24.71
N THR A 402 0.58 7.84 24.87
CA THR A 402 1.26 8.52 25.98
C THR A 402 0.60 9.85 26.36
N ASN A 403 0.76 10.25 27.62
CA ASN A 403 0.33 11.54 28.15
C ASN A 403 1.55 12.47 28.33
N ILE A 404 1.74 13.41 27.41
CA ILE A 404 2.86 14.37 27.44
C ILE A 404 2.70 15.34 28.61
N LEU A 405 3.73 15.46 29.44
CA LEU A 405 3.70 16.27 30.66
C LEU A 405 3.60 17.78 30.37
N ASP A 406 4.49 18.27 29.50
CA ASP A 406 4.50 19.64 29.00
C ASP A 406 4.14 19.61 27.52
N LYS A 407 2.88 19.97 27.19
CA LYS A 407 2.40 19.95 25.80
C LYS A 407 3.14 20.96 24.88
N VAL A 408 3.86 21.93 25.46
CA VAL A 408 4.55 22.99 24.72
C VAL A 408 6.04 22.68 24.56
N ASN A 409 6.73 22.24 25.63
CA ASN A 409 8.17 21.98 25.60
C ASN A 409 8.56 20.52 25.88
N GLY A 410 7.60 19.65 26.19
CA GLY A 410 7.84 18.25 26.57
C GLY A 410 8.09 17.33 25.37
N VAL A 411 7.98 17.86 24.16
CA VAL A 411 8.34 17.17 22.91
C VAL A 411 9.16 18.07 22.01
N ILE A 412 10.09 17.48 21.27
CA ILE A 412 10.96 18.17 20.32
C ILE A 412 10.70 17.57 18.93
N PRO A 413 10.21 18.35 17.95
CA PRO A 413 9.94 17.84 16.61
C PRO A 413 11.26 17.41 15.94
N ILE A 414 11.29 16.18 15.43
CA ILE A 414 12.33 15.72 14.51
C ILE A 414 11.91 16.05 13.08
N ASN A 415 10.63 15.85 12.76
CA ASN A 415 10.00 16.29 11.53
C ASN A 415 8.50 16.56 11.79
N ASN A 416 7.70 16.70 10.73
CA ASN A 416 6.28 17.04 10.86
C ASN A 416 5.41 15.98 11.57
N TYR A 417 5.88 14.74 11.70
CA TYR A 417 5.10 13.61 12.23
C TYR A 417 5.87 12.72 13.23
N ILE A 418 7.13 13.01 13.52
CA ILE A 418 7.96 12.29 14.51
C ILE A 418 8.50 13.31 15.51
N TYR A 419 8.28 13.01 16.78
CA TYR A 419 8.68 13.88 17.89
C TYR A 419 9.52 13.06 18.87
N ARG A 420 10.60 13.66 19.37
CA ARG A 420 11.33 13.15 20.54
C ARG A 420 10.60 13.58 21.80
N VAL A 421 10.51 12.69 22.77
CA VAL A 421 9.79 12.90 24.03
C VAL A 421 10.77 13.18 25.15
N GLY A 422 10.56 14.28 25.87
CA GLY A 422 11.35 14.65 27.05
C GLY A 422 10.78 14.06 28.35
N ALA A 423 9.46 14.19 28.55
CA ALA A 423 8.77 13.66 29.73
C ALA A 423 7.28 13.39 29.44
N SER A 424 6.84 12.18 29.76
CA SER A 424 5.48 11.70 29.53
C SER A 424 5.13 10.50 30.42
N TYR A 425 3.84 10.37 30.74
CA TYR A 425 3.26 9.26 31.50
C TYR A 425 2.57 8.24 30.61
N SER A 426 2.00 7.21 31.26
CA SER A 426 1.23 6.10 30.69
C SER A 426 2.06 5.08 29.92
N ALA A 427 1.87 3.82 30.32
CA ALA A 427 2.43 2.65 29.66
C ALA A 427 1.40 1.92 28.76
N THR A 428 0.33 2.60 28.36
CA THR A 428 -0.79 2.01 27.60
C THR A 428 -0.36 1.38 26.28
N GLY A 429 0.66 1.91 25.61
CA GLY A 429 1.25 1.23 24.46
C GLY A 429 2.62 1.77 24.08
N TYR A 430 3.58 0.88 23.85
CA TYR A 430 4.93 1.24 23.41
C TYR A 430 5.68 0.08 22.74
N ILE A 431 6.72 0.41 21.99
CA ILE A 431 7.65 -0.52 21.34
C ILE A 431 9.04 -0.32 21.91
N VAL A 432 9.71 -1.40 22.32
CA VAL A 432 11.11 -1.37 22.80
C VAL A 432 11.99 -2.20 21.87
N LYS A 433 13.16 -1.67 21.49
CA LYS A 433 14.15 -2.39 20.68
C LYS A 433 15.10 -3.24 21.53
N LYS A 434 15.59 -4.33 20.93
CA LYS A 434 16.49 -5.31 21.55
C LYS A 434 17.68 -4.72 22.28
N HIS A 435 18.36 -3.72 21.69
CA HIS A 435 19.53 -3.10 22.30
C HIS A 435 19.22 -2.38 23.62
N TYR A 436 17.95 -2.08 23.89
CA TYR A 436 17.51 -1.31 25.04
C TYR A 436 16.90 -2.16 26.18
N TYR A 437 16.71 -3.47 25.96
CA TYR A 437 16.07 -4.37 26.94
C TYR A 437 16.76 -4.35 28.30
N ASP A 438 18.09 -4.45 28.35
CA ASP A 438 18.82 -4.48 29.62
C ASP A 438 18.62 -3.21 30.44
N LYS A 439 18.64 -2.05 29.78
CA LYS A 439 18.51 -0.75 30.44
C LYS A 439 17.11 -0.55 31.00
N ILE A 440 16.07 -0.89 30.22
CA ILE A 440 14.69 -0.74 30.68
C ILE A 440 14.32 -1.77 31.76
N ILE A 441 14.83 -3.01 31.66
CA ILE A 441 14.68 -4.04 32.72
C ILE A 441 15.30 -3.57 34.03
N ALA A 442 16.52 -3.03 34.00
CA ALA A 442 17.17 -2.51 35.20
C ALA A 442 16.36 -1.36 35.84
N ASN A 443 15.81 -0.46 35.02
CA ASN A 443 14.95 0.63 35.49
C ASN A 443 13.65 0.10 36.11
N TYR A 444 13.01 -0.90 35.50
CA TYR A 444 11.80 -1.52 36.04
C TYR A 444 12.04 -2.23 37.37
N LYS A 445 13.13 -2.99 37.48
CA LYS A 445 13.50 -3.67 38.73
C LYS A 445 13.74 -2.69 39.87
N GLU A 446 14.44 -1.59 39.60
CA GLU A 446 14.68 -0.55 40.61
C GLU A 446 13.39 0.19 41.00
N GLY A 447 12.55 0.56 40.03
CA GLY A 447 11.24 1.16 40.29
C GLY A 447 10.34 0.25 41.13
N LEU A 448 10.27 -1.04 40.79
CA LEU A 448 9.54 -2.06 41.56
C LEU A 448 10.07 -2.19 42.99
N ARG A 449 11.39 -2.26 43.18
CA ARG A 449 12.01 -2.32 44.51
C ARG A 449 11.59 -1.13 45.36
N LEU A 450 11.68 0.09 44.82
CA LEU A 450 11.29 1.32 45.51
C LEU A 450 9.78 1.38 45.78
N LEU A 451 8.95 0.90 44.85
CA LEU A 451 7.50 0.83 45.01
C LEU A 451 7.09 -0.17 46.11
N ILE A 452 7.85 -1.26 46.29
CA ILE A 452 7.66 -2.22 47.39
C ILE A 452 8.08 -1.61 48.72
N GLU A 453 9.27 -1.01 48.78
CA GLU A 453 9.85 -0.42 50.00
C GLU A 453 9.07 0.80 50.51
N ASN A 454 8.39 1.53 49.62
CA ASN A 454 7.68 2.77 49.93
C ASN A 454 6.17 2.67 49.62
N PRO A 455 5.41 1.78 50.30
CA PRO A 455 4.04 1.45 49.92
C PRO A 455 3.03 2.60 50.03
N THR A 456 3.36 3.65 50.80
CA THR A 456 2.51 4.83 51.01
C THR A 456 2.80 5.96 50.02
N VAL A 457 3.84 5.85 49.19
CA VAL A 457 4.21 6.88 48.22
C VAL A 457 3.58 6.53 46.86
N ALA A 458 2.52 7.26 46.50
CA ALA A 458 1.84 7.10 45.22
C ALA A 458 2.43 8.05 44.15
N GLY A 459 2.42 7.62 42.89
CA GLY A 459 2.75 8.46 41.72
C GLY A 459 4.23 8.82 41.60
N LYS A 460 5.14 7.93 41.99
CA LYS A 460 6.60 8.18 41.97
C LYS A 460 7.44 7.01 41.46
N TYR A 461 7.02 5.78 41.76
CA TYR A 461 7.81 4.57 41.53
C TYR A 461 7.12 3.57 40.59
N GLU A 462 5.87 3.86 40.21
CA GLU A 462 5.14 3.19 39.14
C GLU A 462 5.94 3.26 37.84
N ILE A 463 5.82 2.22 37.04
CA ILE A 463 6.68 1.98 35.89
C ILE A 463 6.73 3.16 34.89
N ASP A 464 5.57 3.77 34.66
CA ASP A 464 5.34 4.85 33.71
C ASP A 464 5.67 6.24 34.27
N VAL A 465 5.94 6.33 35.57
CA VAL A 465 6.50 7.51 36.22
C VAL A 465 8.02 7.37 36.33
N TYR A 466 8.49 6.20 36.78
CA TYR A 466 9.89 5.97 37.09
C TYR A 466 10.78 6.01 35.83
N TRP A 467 10.25 5.58 34.68
CA TRP A 467 10.98 5.63 33.40
C TRP A 467 11.18 7.04 32.83
N ILE A 468 10.61 8.10 33.41
CA ILE A 468 10.76 9.47 32.89
C ILE A 468 12.23 9.87 32.90
N ARG A 469 12.98 9.33 33.86
CA ARG A 469 14.43 9.51 33.92
C ARG A 469 15.19 8.96 32.72
N LEU A 470 14.64 7.93 32.07
CA LEU A 470 15.17 7.38 30.82
C LEU A 470 14.80 8.29 29.65
N GLN A 471 13.55 8.77 29.59
CA GLN A 471 13.07 9.68 28.54
C GLN A 471 13.94 10.95 28.43
N MET A 472 14.38 11.50 29.57
CA MET A 472 15.22 12.70 29.61
C MET A 472 16.59 12.55 28.94
N VAL A 473 17.13 11.34 28.86
CA VAL A 473 18.51 11.09 28.40
C VAL A 473 18.59 10.28 27.11
N ASP A 474 17.58 9.45 26.85
CA ASP A 474 17.57 8.49 25.74
C ASP A 474 16.66 8.96 24.58
N LYS A 475 16.53 8.13 23.54
CA LYS A 475 15.81 8.42 22.30
C LYS A 475 14.41 7.80 22.33
N TRP A 476 13.54 8.41 23.13
CA TRP A 476 12.11 8.06 23.17
C TRP A 476 11.37 8.89 22.13
N LEU A 477 10.66 8.24 21.21
CA LEU A 477 9.95 8.88 20.11
C LEU A 477 8.44 8.67 20.24
N LEU A 478 7.66 9.52 19.58
CA LEU A 478 6.23 9.32 19.35
C LEU A 478 5.83 9.79 17.95
N LEU A 479 4.68 9.30 17.46
CA LEU A 479 4.09 9.73 16.20
C LEU A 479 3.04 10.82 16.40
N TYR A 480 3.03 11.81 15.50
CA TYR A 480 2.14 12.96 15.55
C TYR A 480 1.32 13.11 14.25
N PRO A 481 0.01 13.47 14.31
CA PRO A 481 -0.79 13.72 15.53
C PRO A 481 -1.09 12.44 16.30
N ARG A 482 -1.23 12.53 17.63
CA ARG A 482 -1.57 11.38 18.46
C ARG A 482 -3.03 10.96 18.23
N THR A 483 -3.22 9.70 17.87
CA THR A 483 -4.52 9.11 17.47
C THR A 483 -4.90 7.88 18.31
N VAL A 484 -4.11 7.58 19.34
CA VAL A 484 -4.27 6.42 20.22
C VAL A 484 -4.46 6.93 21.65
N ASN A 485 -5.48 6.46 22.34
CA ASN A 485 -5.78 6.82 23.72
C ASN A 485 -5.91 5.58 24.61
N GLN A 486 -6.00 5.85 25.91
CA GLN A 486 -6.51 4.91 26.89
C GLN A 486 -8.03 5.09 27.00
N ARG A 487 -8.79 4.03 26.73
CA ARG A 487 -10.25 4.03 26.68
C ARG A 487 -10.83 4.40 28.04
N GLU A 488 -11.87 5.24 28.03
CA GLU A 488 -12.67 5.49 29.21
C GLU A 488 -13.25 4.18 29.76
N SER A 489 -12.83 3.80 30.97
CA SER A 489 -13.29 2.58 31.61
C SER A 489 -13.02 2.58 33.11
N TYR A 490 -13.68 1.68 33.83
CA TYR A 490 -13.36 1.44 35.24
C TYR A 490 -11.97 0.81 35.38
N SER A 491 -11.10 1.46 36.14
CA SER A 491 -9.74 0.99 36.42
C SER A 491 -9.68 0.27 37.77
N ASP A 492 -9.19 -0.98 37.75
CA ASP A 492 -8.99 -1.77 38.97
C ASP A 492 -7.86 -1.23 39.86
N ILE A 493 -6.95 -0.42 39.28
CA ILE A 493 -5.81 0.17 39.99
C ILE A 493 -6.26 1.38 40.82
N ILE A 494 -6.99 2.31 40.21
CA ILE A 494 -7.44 3.55 40.88
C ILE A 494 -8.87 3.46 41.44
N LYS A 495 -9.60 2.38 41.15
CA LYS A 495 -10.95 2.05 41.64
C LYS A 495 -12.03 3.07 41.26
N CYS A 496 -11.90 3.71 40.11
CA CYS A 496 -12.90 4.62 39.54
C CYS A 496 -12.90 4.57 38.01
N VAL A 497 -13.88 5.24 37.38
CA VAL A 497 -13.89 5.48 35.93
C VAL A 497 -12.81 6.51 35.61
N ALA A 498 -11.92 6.16 34.70
CA ALA A 498 -10.82 7.02 34.24
C ALA A 498 -11.04 7.40 32.78
N ASP A 499 -10.96 8.70 32.44
CA ASP A 499 -10.96 9.20 31.05
C ASP A 499 -9.70 10.03 30.81
N TYR A 500 -8.79 9.53 29.98
CA TYR A 500 -7.53 10.19 29.61
C TYR A 500 -7.54 10.77 28.20
N THR A 501 -8.69 10.72 27.51
CA THR A 501 -8.81 11.01 26.08
C THR A 501 -8.22 12.38 25.73
N LYS A 502 -8.59 13.45 26.46
CA LYS A 502 -8.10 14.84 26.24
C LYS A 502 -6.58 15.02 26.47
N HIS A 503 -5.93 14.08 27.12
CA HIS A 503 -4.51 14.13 27.44
C HIS A 503 -3.66 13.37 26.41
N MET A 504 -4.24 12.39 25.73
CA MET A 504 -3.51 11.46 24.85
C MET A 504 -3.74 11.70 23.36
N ILE A 505 -4.69 12.56 22.97
CA ILE A 505 -5.02 12.81 21.57
C ILE A 505 -4.78 14.27 21.15
N ASP A 506 -4.48 14.47 19.87
CA ASP A 506 -4.32 15.78 19.23
C ASP A 506 -5.42 16.01 18.18
N ILE A 507 -6.68 15.84 18.59
CA ILE A 507 -7.89 16.05 17.77
C ILE A 507 -8.40 17.47 17.94
#